data_AF-A0AAV4NLA1-F1
#
_entry.id   AF-A0AAV4NLA1-F1
#
_cell.length_a   1.000
_cell.length_b   1.000
_cell.length_c   1.000
_cell.angle_alpha   90.00
_cell.angle_beta   90.00
_cell.angle_gamma   90.00
#
_symmetry.space_group_name_H-M   'P 1'
#
loop_
_entity.id
_entity.type
_entity.pdbx_description
1 polymer ?
#
loop_
_entity_poly.entity_id
_entity_poly.type
_entity_poly.pdbx_seq_one_letter_code
_entity_poly.pdbx_strand_id
1 'polypeptide(L)'
;MMQFLILLALVVAATAGADYEKKLKALQNPDLYDGDMISISGRFVSVPYDRFLISVDPDRNAIKGDKYRWPNAKVPYVIDQALLNHSAVILKGMKNYHDHTCARFVPRTTKKDYVKIFQGDGCHARVGRAGGQQTLSLGDECLYVGTVIHELGHALGIYHEHNRSDRDDFLTIYYKNIQEGSYNKKMLFLIHSF
;
A
#
# COMPACT_ATOMS: atom_id res chain seq x y z
N MET A 1 30.99 -34.48 -1.20
CA MET A 1 30.73 -33.30 -0.33
C MET A 1 30.36 -32.05 -1.14
N MET A 2 31.10 -31.69 -2.19
CA MET A 2 30.85 -30.48 -3.02
C MET A 2 29.54 -30.51 -3.83
N GLN A 3 29.12 -31.68 -4.31
CA GLN A 3 27.88 -31.86 -5.11
C GLN A 3 26.59 -31.61 -4.30
N PHE A 4 26.59 -31.97 -3.01
CA PHE A 4 25.47 -31.70 -2.10
C PHE A 4 25.34 -30.20 -1.78
N LEU A 5 26.46 -29.49 -1.65
CA LEU A 5 26.48 -28.05 -1.39
C LEU A 5 25.96 -27.25 -2.59
N ILE A 6 26.29 -27.66 -3.81
CA ILE A 6 25.78 -27.04 -5.04
C ILE A 6 24.27 -27.29 -5.18
N LEU A 7 23.80 -28.52 -4.92
CA LEU A 7 22.38 -28.85 -4.98
C LEU A 7 21.57 -28.05 -3.94
N LEU A 8 22.09 -27.93 -2.71
CA LEU A 8 21.47 -27.15 -1.64
C LEU A 8 21.40 -25.65 -2.01
N ALA A 9 22.49 -25.08 -2.55
CA ALA A 9 22.52 -23.69 -2.97
C ALA A 9 21.53 -23.39 -4.11
N LEU A 10 21.40 -24.29 -5.08
CA LEU A 10 20.43 -24.17 -6.18
C LEU A 10 18.98 -24.27 -5.68
N VAL A 11 18.69 -25.19 -4.76
CA VAL A 11 17.37 -25.31 -4.13
C VAL A 11 17.03 -24.05 -3.34
N VAL A 12 17.95 -23.54 -2.52
CA VAL A 12 17.76 -22.29 -1.77
C VAL A 12 17.50 -21.11 -2.69
N ALA A 13 18.29 -20.95 -3.76
CA ALA A 13 18.10 -19.89 -4.75
C ALA A 13 16.74 -19.98 -5.48
N ALA A 14 16.32 -21.19 -5.86
CA ALA A 14 15.02 -21.42 -6.48
C ALA A 14 13.85 -21.10 -5.54
N THR A 15 13.94 -21.48 -4.26
CA THR A 15 12.93 -21.13 -3.26
C THR A 15 12.86 -19.63 -2.99
N ALA A 16 14.00 -18.94 -2.94
CA ALA A 16 14.05 -17.50 -2.78
C ALA A 16 13.43 -16.76 -3.98
N GLY A 17 13.66 -17.25 -5.20
CA GLY A 17 13.03 -16.72 -6.41
C GLY A 17 11.51 -16.90 -6.40
N ALA A 18 11.02 -18.07 -6.00
CA ALA A 18 9.58 -18.33 -5.91
C ALA A 18 8.89 -17.48 -4.81
N ASP A 19 9.55 -17.29 -3.67
CA ASP A 19 9.07 -16.44 -2.57
C ASP A 19 9.01 -14.95 -2.99
N TYR A 20 10.02 -14.49 -3.73
CA TYR A 20 10.06 -13.14 -4.29
C TYR A 20 8.91 -12.88 -5.29
N GLU A 21 8.67 -13.81 -6.22
CA GLU A 21 7.57 -13.70 -7.18
C GLU A 21 6.20 -13.69 -6.49
N LYS A 22 6.02 -14.47 -5.42
CA LYS A 22 4.78 -14.48 -4.65
C LYS A 22 4.52 -13.13 -3.98
N LYS A 23 5.57 -12.51 -3.42
CA LYS A 23 5.49 -11.15 -2.84
C LYS A 23 5.15 -10.10 -3.88
N LEU A 24 5.82 -10.13 -5.04
CA LEU A 24 5.53 -9.20 -6.12
C LEU A 24 4.07 -9.27 -6.55
N LYS A 25 3.52 -10.47 -6.69
CA LYS A 25 2.11 -10.66 -7.06
C LYS A 25 1.15 -10.12 -6.01
N ALA A 26 1.45 -10.27 -4.72
CA ALA A 26 0.62 -9.73 -3.66
C ALA A 26 0.60 -8.19 -3.62
N LEU A 27 1.66 -7.55 -4.14
CA LEU A 27 1.75 -6.10 -4.29
C LEU A 27 1.14 -5.59 -5.61
N GLN A 28 0.82 -6.49 -6.55
CA GLN A 28 0.25 -6.16 -7.85
C GLN A 28 -1.22 -6.56 -7.89
N ASN A 29 -2.10 -5.69 -7.39
CA ASN A 29 -3.54 -5.88 -7.53
C ASN A 29 -3.99 -5.23 -8.85
N PRO A 30 -4.22 -5.99 -9.93
CA PRO A 30 -4.47 -5.42 -11.25
C PRO A 30 -5.73 -4.56 -11.30
N ASP A 31 -6.72 -4.82 -10.45
CA ASP A 31 -7.99 -4.07 -10.46
C ASP A 31 -7.96 -2.81 -9.58
N LEU A 32 -6.82 -2.50 -8.96
CA LEU A 32 -6.63 -1.33 -8.11
C LEU A 32 -5.80 -0.25 -8.81
N TYR A 33 -6.00 1.00 -8.38
CA TYR A 33 -5.18 2.11 -8.87
C TYR A 33 -3.76 1.95 -8.35
N ASP A 34 -2.81 2.07 -9.27
CA ASP A 34 -1.38 1.91 -8.99
C ASP A 34 -0.95 0.60 -8.31
N GLY A 35 -1.80 -0.41 -8.44
CA GLY A 35 -1.53 -1.75 -7.89
C GLY A 35 -2.04 -1.96 -6.47
N ASP A 36 -2.31 -0.94 -5.66
CA ASP A 36 -2.63 -1.11 -4.22
C ASP A 36 -3.56 -0.02 -3.63
N MET A 37 -4.06 0.91 -4.43
CA MET A 37 -4.94 1.98 -3.95
C MET A 37 -6.39 1.78 -4.37
N ILE A 38 -7.28 1.70 -3.37
CA ILE A 38 -8.72 1.72 -3.57
C ILE A 38 -9.19 3.18 -3.74
N SER A 39 -9.82 3.49 -4.88
CA SER A 39 -10.37 4.82 -5.15
C SER A 39 -11.49 5.23 -4.18
N ILE A 40 -11.48 6.50 -3.81
CA ILE A 40 -12.44 7.11 -2.88
C ILE A 40 -13.90 6.98 -3.37
N SER A 41 -14.15 6.90 -4.68
CA SER A 41 -15.52 6.80 -5.22
C SER A 41 -16.12 5.39 -5.23
N GLY A 42 -15.35 4.33 -4.92
CA GLY A 42 -15.85 2.94 -5.00
C GLY A 42 -16.32 2.51 -6.40
N ARG A 43 -15.98 3.27 -7.45
CA ARG A 43 -16.37 3.01 -8.84
C ARG A 43 -15.19 3.28 -9.75
N PHE A 44 -14.50 2.23 -10.18
CA PHE A 44 -13.79 2.24 -11.46
C PHE A 44 -14.80 1.87 -12.55
N VAL A 45 -15.76 2.76 -12.80
CA VAL A 45 -16.36 2.82 -14.13
C VAL A 45 -15.50 3.85 -14.85
N SER A 46 -14.63 3.37 -15.74
CA SER A 46 -14.07 4.09 -16.89
C SER A 46 -14.25 5.60 -16.82
N VAL A 47 -13.63 6.26 -15.85
CA VAL A 47 -13.64 7.72 -15.79
C VAL A 47 -12.57 8.16 -16.77
N PRO A 48 -12.91 8.97 -17.79
CA PRO A 48 -11.89 9.50 -18.67
C PRO A 48 -10.86 10.24 -17.82
N TYR A 49 -9.60 10.14 -18.26
CA TYR A 49 -8.42 10.61 -17.55
C TYR A 49 -8.58 12.05 -17.02
N ASP A 50 -9.33 12.90 -17.74
CA ASP A 50 -9.62 14.30 -17.40
C ASP A 50 -10.42 14.51 -16.09
N ARG A 51 -11.29 13.59 -15.70
CA ARG A 51 -12.17 13.73 -14.51
C ARG A 51 -11.52 13.20 -13.23
N PHE A 52 -10.51 12.34 -13.36
CA PHE A 52 -9.72 11.80 -12.25
C PHE A 52 -8.66 12.80 -11.74
N LEU A 53 -8.18 13.70 -12.62
CA LEU A 53 -7.19 14.74 -12.30
C LEU A 53 -7.69 15.81 -11.32
N ILE A 54 -8.98 15.83 -10.96
CA ILE A 54 -9.54 16.83 -10.04
C ILE A 54 -9.15 16.58 -8.57
N SER A 55 -8.75 15.36 -8.20
CA SER A 55 -8.38 15.03 -6.81
C SER A 55 -6.91 14.68 -6.59
N VAL A 56 -6.15 14.42 -7.66
CA VAL A 56 -4.72 14.12 -7.57
C VAL A 56 -3.99 15.41 -7.90
N ASP A 57 -3.60 16.13 -6.85
CA ASP A 57 -2.63 17.20 -7.01
C ASP A 57 -1.33 16.62 -7.52
N PRO A 58 -0.83 17.03 -8.68
CA PRO A 58 0.37 16.41 -9.20
C PRO A 58 1.60 16.88 -8.40
N ASP A 59 1.58 18.02 -7.70
CA ASP A 59 2.79 18.58 -7.06
C ASP A 59 3.32 17.83 -5.84
N ARG A 60 2.45 17.15 -5.08
CA ARG A 60 2.86 16.39 -3.89
C ARG A 60 2.14 15.06 -3.83
N ASN A 61 2.77 14.10 -3.16
CA ASN A 61 2.20 12.77 -2.95
C ASN A 61 1.05 12.72 -1.93
N ALA A 62 0.59 13.84 -1.36
CA ALA A 62 -0.48 13.86 -0.37
C ALA A 62 -1.81 14.29 -0.98
N ILE A 63 -2.91 13.62 -0.60
CA ILE A 63 -4.25 13.97 -1.07
C ILE A 63 -4.65 15.39 -0.66
N LYS A 64 -5.15 16.18 -1.63
CA LYS A 64 -5.69 17.52 -1.37
C LYS A 64 -7.09 17.46 -0.76
N GLY A 65 -7.29 18.22 0.31
CA GLY A 65 -8.60 18.51 0.90
C GLY A 65 -8.78 17.98 2.31
N ASP A 66 -9.20 18.88 3.21
CA ASP A 66 -9.37 18.63 4.65
C ASP A 66 -10.37 17.51 4.96
N LYS A 67 -11.36 17.32 4.07
CA LYS A 67 -12.36 16.25 4.19
C LYS A 67 -11.76 14.83 4.14
N TYR A 68 -10.54 14.67 3.62
CA TYR A 68 -9.82 13.39 3.56
C TYR A 68 -8.87 13.18 4.73
N ARG A 69 -8.66 14.18 5.59
CA ARG A 69 -7.75 14.09 6.75
C ARG A 69 -8.46 13.53 7.96
N TRP A 70 -7.88 12.55 8.63
CA TRP A 70 -8.39 12.05 9.91
C TRP A 70 -8.44 13.15 10.99
N PRO A 71 -9.53 13.28 11.78
CA PRO A 71 -9.62 14.35 12.76
C PRO A 71 -8.55 14.19 13.83
N ASN A 72 -7.88 15.28 14.19
CA ASN A 72 -6.80 15.31 15.20
C ASN A 72 -5.65 14.34 14.89
N ALA A 73 -5.43 14.01 13.61
CA ALA A 73 -4.47 13.00 13.18
C ALA A 73 -4.66 11.62 13.86
N LYS A 74 -5.89 11.32 14.33
CA LYS A 74 -6.22 10.04 14.97
C LYS A 74 -6.98 9.15 14.01
N VAL A 75 -6.43 7.97 13.74
CA VAL A 75 -7.02 6.93 12.89
C VAL A 75 -7.56 5.81 13.77
N PRO A 76 -8.88 5.74 14.02
CA PRO A 76 -9.46 4.60 14.71
C PRO A 76 -9.28 3.32 13.88
N TYR A 77 -8.87 2.22 14.50
CA TYR A 77 -8.68 0.95 13.81
C TYR A 77 -9.30 -0.24 14.55
N VAL A 78 -9.59 -1.29 13.78
CA VAL A 78 -9.88 -2.64 14.27
C VAL A 78 -8.97 -3.61 13.52
N ILE A 79 -8.35 -4.55 14.23
CA ILE A 79 -7.65 -5.69 13.62
C ILE A 79 -8.63 -6.86 13.60
N ASP A 80 -8.89 -7.40 12.42
CA ASP A 80 -9.76 -8.56 12.25
C ASP A 80 -9.18 -9.80 12.96
N GLN A 81 -10.06 -10.70 13.40
CA GLN A 81 -9.70 -11.91 14.14
C GLN A 81 -8.60 -12.72 13.43
N ALA A 82 -8.66 -12.78 12.09
CA ALA A 82 -7.71 -13.54 11.28
C ALA A 82 -6.25 -13.04 11.41
N LEU A 83 -6.05 -11.77 11.77
CA LEU A 83 -4.74 -11.14 11.90
C LEU A 83 -4.23 -11.02 13.33
N LEU A 84 -4.96 -11.54 14.34
CA LEU A 84 -4.54 -11.38 15.74
C LEU A 84 -3.17 -12.00 16.03
N ASN A 85 -2.87 -13.16 15.45
CA ASN A 85 -1.56 -13.82 15.57
C ASN A 85 -0.44 -13.03 14.89
N HIS A 86 -0.78 -12.08 14.02
CA HIS A 86 0.15 -11.19 13.32
C HIS A 86 0.07 -9.74 13.81
N SER A 87 -0.66 -9.48 14.90
CA SER A 87 -0.84 -8.13 15.43
C SER A 87 0.47 -7.41 15.75
N ALA A 88 1.53 -8.14 16.13
CA ALA A 88 2.84 -7.57 16.44
C ALA A 88 3.46 -6.80 15.25
N VAL A 89 3.36 -7.31 14.02
CA VAL A 89 3.91 -6.61 12.83
C VAL A 89 3.09 -5.35 12.51
N ILE A 90 1.76 -5.44 12.67
CA ILE A 90 0.84 -4.34 12.46
C ILE A 90 1.12 -3.20 13.45
N LEU A 91 1.23 -3.54 14.74
CA LEU A 91 1.53 -2.60 15.82
C LEU A 91 2.92 -1.97 15.65
N LYS A 92 3.90 -2.71 15.13
CA LYS A 92 5.24 -2.17 14.82
C LYS A 92 5.18 -1.13 13.68
N GLY A 93 4.37 -1.37 12.65
CA GLY A 93 4.13 -0.37 11.60
C GLY A 93 3.42 0.88 12.13
N MET A 94 2.41 0.71 12.99
CA MET A 94 1.76 1.84 13.67
C MET A 94 2.74 2.63 14.55
N LYS A 95 3.60 1.93 15.30
CA LYS A 95 4.61 2.56 16.16
C LYS A 95 5.59 3.42 15.35
N ASN A 96 5.99 3.00 14.15
CA ASN A 96 6.87 3.79 13.29
C ASN A 96 6.27 5.19 13.04
N TYR A 97 4.99 5.29 12.73
CA TYR A 97 4.29 6.58 12.61
C TYR A 97 4.22 7.35 13.93
N HIS A 98 4.01 6.65 15.05
CA HIS A 98 3.91 7.31 16.36
C HIS A 98 5.24 7.96 16.77
N ASP A 99 6.35 7.32 16.45
CA ASP A 99 7.70 7.75 16.78
C ASP A 99 8.17 8.95 15.93
N HIS A 100 7.76 9.02 14.66
CA HIS A 100 8.30 9.98 13.70
C HIS A 100 7.31 11.07 13.25
N THR A 101 6.04 10.97 13.62
CA THR A 101 4.99 11.90 13.18
C THR A 101 3.98 12.21 14.28
N CYS A 102 3.03 13.11 14.01
CA CYS A 102 1.89 13.36 14.88
C CYS A 102 0.72 12.38 14.67
N ALA A 103 0.78 11.48 13.67
CA ALA A 103 -0.28 10.53 13.40
C ALA A 103 -0.42 9.49 14.51
N ARG A 104 -1.65 9.16 14.89
CA ARG A 104 -1.96 8.23 15.99
C ARG A 104 -3.02 7.23 15.56
N PHE A 105 -2.60 5.98 15.36
CA PHE A 105 -3.50 4.84 15.25
C PHE A 105 -4.02 4.48 16.63
N VAL A 106 -5.35 4.50 16.81
CA VAL A 106 -6.00 4.27 18.10
C VAL A 106 -7.03 3.14 17.98
N PRO A 107 -7.13 2.23 18.97
CA PRO A 107 -8.19 1.23 18.96
C PRO A 107 -9.56 1.89 18.85
N ARG A 108 -10.39 1.41 17.92
CA ARG A 108 -11.73 1.93 17.71
C ARG A 108 -12.60 1.60 18.92
N THR A 109 -13.35 2.59 19.39
CA THR A 109 -14.46 2.42 20.32
C THR A 109 -15.80 2.59 19.59
N THR A 110 -16.35 3.80 19.56
CA THR A 110 -17.66 4.11 18.97
C THR A 110 -17.57 4.91 17.67
N LYS A 111 -16.35 5.25 17.23
CA LYS A 111 -16.15 6.08 16.03
C LYS A 111 -16.75 5.41 14.79
N LYS A 112 -17.56 6.17 14.05
CA LYS A 112 -18.18 5.74 12.79
C LYS A 112 -17.14 5.54 11.70
N ASP A 113 -16.16 6.43 11.64
CA ASP A 113 -15.07 6.39 10.67
C ASP A 113 -13.88 5.64 11.26
N TYR A 114 -13.43 4.57 10.60
CA TYR A 114 -12.32 3.75 11.06
C TYR A 114 -11.76 2.86 9.94
N VAL A 115 -10.55 2.37 10.16
CA VAL A 115 -9.90 1.38 9.31
C VAL A 115 -10.11 -0.02 9.88
N LYS A 116 -10.70 -0.93 9.10
CA LYS A 116 -10.70 -2.37 9.39
C LYS A 116 -9.51 -3.01 8.68
N ILE A 117 -8.51 -3.41 9.45
CA ILE A 117 -7.34 -4.14 8.98
C ILE A 117 -7.70 -5.63 8.96
N PHE A 118 -7.70 -6.25 7.79
CA PHE A 118 -8.17 -7.63 7.62
C PHE A 118 -7.27 -8.42 6.67
N GLN A 119 -7.34 -9.74 6.77
CA GLN A 119 -6.64 -10.65 5.86
C GLN A 119 -7.47 -10.79 4.59
N GLY A 120 -7.09 -10.05 3.55
CA GLY A 120 -7.67 -10.15 2.21
C GLY A 120 -6.62 -10.59 1.19
N ASP A 121 -7.00 -10.56 -0.08
CA ASP A 121 -6.05 -10.81 -1.16
C ASP A 121 -5.19 -9.57 -1.42
N GLY A 122 -3.88 -9.79 -1.48
CA GLY A 122 -2.90 -8.73 -1.71
C GLY A 122 -2.82 -7.67 -0.62
N CYS A 123 -1.98 -6.67 -0.88
CA CYS A 123 -1.73 -5.53 0.00
C CYS A 123 -2.37 -4.30 -0.62
N HIS A 124 -3.31 -3.67 0.07
CA HIS A 124 -3.96 -2.46 -0.45
C HIS A 124 -4.76 -1.70 0.61
N ALA A 125 -4.96 -0.40 0.38
CA ALA A 125 -5.78 0.45 1.23
C ALA A 125 -6.49 1.56 0.45
N ARG A 126 -7.46 2.21 1.09
CA ARG A 126 -8.00 3.49 0.60
C ARG A 126 -7.06 4.64 0.92
N VAL A 127 -6.93 5.59 -0.01
CA VAL A 127 -6.16 6.81 0.21
C VAL A 127 -6.96 7.82 1.03
N GLY A 128 -6.50 8.08 2.25
CA GLY A 128 -7.10 9.03 3.20
C GLY A 128 -8.41 8.53 3.81
N ARG A 129 -9.09 9.42 4.55
CA ARG A 129 -10.38 9.14 5.19
C ARG A 129 -11.53 9.25 4.17
N ALA A 130 -12.24 8.15 3.96
CA ALA A 130 -13.42 8.10 3.07
C ALA A 130 -14.77 8.25 3.80
N GLY A 131 -14.77 8.12 5.14
CA GLY A 131 -15.99 8.08 5.96
C GLY A 131 -16.55 6.66 6.12
N GLY A 132 -17.14 6.37 7.28
CA GLY A 132 -17.58 5.01 7.62
C GLY A 132 -16.42 4.02 7.81
N GLN A 133 -16.72 2.73 7.75
CA GLN A 133 -15.69 1.68 7.71
C GLN A 133 -14.98 1.71 6.35
N GLN A 134 -13.66 1.80 6.36
CA GLN A 134 -12.82 1.51 5.20
C GLN A 134 -11.88 0.34 5.50
N THR A 135 -11.52 -0.44 4.48
CA THR A 135 -10.68 -1.62 4.62
C THR A 135 -9.22 -1.32 4.30
N LEU A 136 -8.33 -2.06 4.96
CA LEU A 136 -6.90 -2.18 4.65
C LEU A 136 -6.60 -3.68 4.62
N SER A 137 -6.25 -4.19 3.44
CA SER A 137 -5.95 -5.60 3.21
C SER A 137 -4.48 -5.88 3.50
N LEU A 138 -4.23 -6.88 4.34
CA LEU A 138 -2.91 -7.48 4.54
C LEU A 138 -3.04 -8.99 4.33
N GLY A 139 -2.83 -9.45 3.11
CA GLY A 139 -2.68 -10.87 2.81
C GLY A 139 -1.41 -11.48 3.42
N ASP A 140 -1.24 -12.79 3.26
CA ASP A 140 -0.11 -13.54 3.86
C ASP A 140 1.25 -12.95 3.50
N GLU A 141 1.40 -12.50 2.26
CA GLU A 141 2.63 -11.92 1.72
C GLU A 141 2.82 -10.43 2.06
N CYS A 142 1.90 -9.83 2.84
CA CYS A 142 1.92 -8.42 3.21
C CYS A 142 2.43 -8.18 4.63
N LEU A 143 2.70 -9.23 5.40
CA LEU A 143 2.99 -9.17 6.84
C LEU A 143 4.45 -8.80 7.14
N TYR A 144 4.94 -7.78 6.43
CA TYR A 144 6.24 -7.14 6.63
C TYR A 144 6.03 -5.73 7.16
N VAL A 145 6.91 -5.28 8.07
CA VAL A 145 6.76 -3.95 8.69
C VAL A 145 6.71 -2.84 7.63
N GLY A 146 7.55 -2.92 6.59
CA GLY A 146 7.57 -1.94 5.50
C GLY A 146 6.25 -1.87 4.74
N THR A 147 5.69 -3.03 4.36
CA THR A 147 4.39 -3.12 3.70
C THR A 147 3.26 -2.61 4.59
N VAL A 148 3.27 -2.94 5.87
CA VAL A 148 2.29 -2.38 6.83
C VAL A 148 2.40 -0.84 6.89
N ILE A 149 3.61 -0.29 6.98
CA ILE A 149 3.83 1.16 6.99
C ILE A 149 3.26 1.79 5.71
N HIS A 150 3.55 1.18 4.55
CA HIS A 150 3.06 1.62 3.25
C HIS A 150 1.53 1.72 3.20
N GLU A 151 0.83 0.65 3.56
CA GLU A 151 -0.64 0.63 3.55
C GLU A 151 -1.26 1.58 4.58
N LEU A 152 -0.63 1.74 5.74
CA LEU A 152 -1.01 2.74 6.73
C LEU A 152 -0.80 4.17 6.18
N GLY A 153 0.22 4.39 5.36
CA GLY A 153 0.49 5.64 4.65
C GLY A 153 -0.61 5.98 3.66
N HIS A 154 -1.08 5.01 2.86
CA HIS A 154 -2.27 5.17 2.05
C HIS A 154 -3.47 5.58 2.91
N ALA A 155 -3.75 4.86 4.01
CA ALA A 155 -4.85 5.22 4.92
C ALA A 155 -4.74 6.65 5.49
N LEU A 156 -3.52 7.19 5.64
CA LEU A 156 -3.26 8.57 6.05
C LEU A 156 -3.45 9.60 4.93
N GLY A 157 -3.47 9.18 3.68
CA GLY A 157 -3.71 10.04 2.51
C GLY A 157 -2.49 10.25 1.62
N ILE A 158 -1.54 9.31 1.62
CA ILE A 158 -0.33 9.39 0.80
C ILE A 158 -0.49 8.49 -0.43
N TYR A 159 -0.20 9.04 -1.61
CA TYR A 159 -0.04 8.37 -2.89
C TYR A 159 1.43 7.97 -3.08
N HIS A 160 1.72 7.17 -4.10
CA HIS A 160 3.11 6.85 -4.43
C HIS A 160 3.95 8.07 -4.84
N GLU A 161 5.19 8.09 -4.37
CA GLU A 161 6.13 9.18 -4.63
C GLU A 161 6.49 9.30 -6.12
N HIS A 162 6.62 8.17 -6.82
CA HIS A 162 6.89 8.15 -8.25
C HIS A 162 5.74 8.68 -9.11
N ASN A 163 4.63 9.14 -8.51
CA ASN A 163 3.54 9.80 -9.23
C ASN A 163 3.57 11.32 -9.19
N ARG A 164 4.51 11.93 -8.45
CA ARG A 164 4.66 13.39 -8.41
C ARG A 164 4.86 14.00 -9.80
N SER A 165 4.48 15.27 -9.94
CA SER A 165 4.55 16.08 -11.15
C SER A 165 5.99 16.28 -11.58
N ASP A 166 6.88 16.44 -10.61
CA ASP A 166 8.31 16.65 -10.77
C ASP A 166 9.11 15.34 -10.84
N ARG A 167 8.47 14.16 -10.88
CA ARG A 167 9.19 12.88 -10.89
C ARG A 167 10.20 12.78 -12.04
N ASP A 168 9.89 13.39 -13.19
CA ASP A 168 10.70 13.24 -14.41
C ASP A 168 12.02 14.07 -14.29
N ASP A 169 12.15 14.90 -13.25
CA ASP A 169 13.40 15.56 -12.85
C ASP A 169 14.33 14.62 -12.05
N PHE A 170 13.79 13.54 -11.48
CA PHE A 170 14.51 12.60 -10.59
C PHE A 170 14.57 11.16 -11.14
N LEU A 171 13.64 10.77 -11.99
CA LEU A 171 13.43 9.40 -12.46
C LEU A 171 13.33 9.36 -13.98
N THR A 172 13.96 8.33 -14.58
CA THR A 172 13.73 7.96 -15.98
C THR A 172 12.90 6.68 -16.01
N ILE A 173 11.68 6.77 -16.55
CA ILE A 173 10.81 5.59 -16.70
C ILE A 173 11.08 4.92 -18.05
N TYR A 174 11.65 3.72 -18.00
CA TYR A 174 11.82 2.89 -19.20
C TYR A 174 10.52 2.17 -19.54
N TYR A 175 9.59 2.87 -20.20
CA TYR A 175 8.25 2.36 -20.54
C TYR A 175 8.27 1.01 -21.29
N LYS A 176 9.28 0.76 -22.11
CA LYS A 176 9.47 -0.53 -22.81
C LYS A 176 9.65 -1.74 -21.87
N ASN A 177 10.03 -1.50 -20.62
CA ASN A 177 10.20 -2.55 -19.61
C ASN A 177 8.93 -2.73 -18.75
N ILE A 178 7.89 -1.93 -18.98
CA ILE A 178 6.62 -2.04 -18.28
C ILE A 178 5.78 -3.13 -18.95
N GLN A 179 5.25 -4.04 -18.15
CA GLN A 179 4.38 -5.11 -18.64
C GLN A 179 3.16 -4.53 -19.36
N GLU A 180 2.83 -5.09 -20.52
CA GLU A 180 1.69 -4.67 -21.33
C GLU A 180 0.38 -4.76 -20.52
N GLY A 181 -0.49 -3.75 -20.67
CA GLY A 181 -1.71 -3.61 -19.84
C GLY A 181 -1.49 -2.91 -18.49
N SER A 182 -0.25 -2.65 -18.09
CA SER A 182 0.09 -1.93 -16.84
C SER A 182 0.31 -0.42 -17.05
N TYR A 183 0.30 0.04 -18.30
CA TYR A 183 0.52 1.45 -18.68
C TYR A 183 -0.49 2.42 -18.06
N ASN A 184 -1.75 1.99 -17.91
CA ASN A 184 -2.80 2.80 -17.28
C ASN A 184 -2.73 2.81 -15.74
N LYS A 185 -1.78 2.07 -15.17
CA LYS A 185 -1.69 1.77 -13.73
C LYS A 185 -0.38 2.23 -13.11
N LYS A 186 0.47 3.03 -13.80
CA LYS A 186 1.74 3.61 -13.26
C LYS A 186 2.52 2.70 -12.30
N MET A 187 2.56 1.40 -12.62
CA MET A 187 2.84 0.33 -11.67
C MET A 187 4.15 0.53 -10.90
N LEU A 188 4.02 0.48 -9.57
CA LEU A 188 4.97 0.11 -8.53
C LEU A 188 6.44 -0.12 -8.99
N PHE A 189 7.24 0.95 -9.04
CA PHE A 189 8.67 0.80 -8.77
C PHE A 189 8.82 0.90 -7.25
N LEU A 190 9.00 -0.25 -6.61
CA LEU A 190 9.39 -0.33 -5.22
C LEU A 190 10.64 0.55 -5.00
N ILE A 191 10.45 1.74 -4.44
CA ILE A 191 11.52 2.45 -3.75
C ILE A 191 11.76 1.64 -2.47
N HIS A 192 12.53 0.56 -2.60
CA HIS A 192 13.22 -0.05 -1.48
C HIS A 192 14.24 0.97 -0.98
N SER A 193 13.80 1.89 -0.13
CA SER A 193 14.71 2.77 0.62
C SER A 193 14.15 3.01 2.02
N PHE A 194 14.37 2.03 2.90
CA PHE A 194 14.70 2.23 4.31
C PHE A 194 15.68 1.15 4.74
#